data_AF-A0A9E3WE41-F1
#
_entry.id   AF-A0A9E3WE41-F1
#
_cell.length_a   1.000
_cell.length_b   1.000
_cell.length_c   1.000
_cell.angle_alpha   90.00
_cell.angle_beta   90.00
_cell.angle_gamma   90.00
#
_symmetry.space_group_name_H-M   'P 1'
#
loop_
_entity.id
_entity.type
_entity.pdbx_description
1 polymer ?
#
loop_
_entity_poly.entity_id
_entity_poly.type
_entity_poly.pdbx_seq_one_letter_code
_entity_poly.pdbx_strand_id
1 'polypeptide(L)'
;AIYDIAHGAGLAIIFPAWMKYVYKHDINRFVQFAVRVWDVNLAYENLEDIALEGIRRMTEFFKAIGLPVTLKEAGISDDRFEEMANKCTDNGNKKIGNFIKLGKEDVINIYKLAK
;
A
#
# COMPACT_ATOMS: atom_id res chain seq x y z
N ALA A 1 -3.54 13.58 13.29
CA ALA A 1 -3.17 12.16 13.07
C ALA A 1 -3.30 11.42 14.40
N ILE A 2 -3.60 10.12 14.40
CA ILE A 2 -3.75 9.32 15.64
C ILE A 2 -2.38 8.96 16.25
N TYR A 3 -1.37 8.80 15.39
CA TYR A 3 0.03 8.56 15.75
C TYR A 3 0.87 9.72 15.21
N ASP A 4 1.89 10.14 15.95
CA ASP A 4 2.84 11.17 15.54
C ASP A 4 3.98 10.55 14.72
N ILE A 5 3.66 10.14 13.49
CA ILE A 5 4.61 9.58 12.52
C ILE A 5 4.88 10.59 11.40
N ALA A 6 6.15 10.69 11.00
CA ALA A 6 6.51 11.50 9.84
C ALA A 6 5.70 11.07 8.60
N HIS A 7 5.18 12.04 7.85
CA HIS A 7 4.27 11.76 6.73
C HIS A 7 4.85 10.75 5.71
N GLY A 8 6.13 10.90 5.35
CA GLY A 8 6.82 9.99 4.44
C GLY A 8 6.95 8.56 4.98
N ALA A 9 7.18 8.39 6.29
CA ALA A 9 7.24 7.07 6.92
C ALA A 9 5.85 6.40 6.93
N GLY A 10 4.78 7.18 7.17
CA GLY A 10 3.41 6.66 7.04
C GLY A 10 3.09 6.19 5.62
N LEU A 11 3.55 6.92 4.60
CA LEU A 11 3.39 6.51 3.20
C LEU A 11 4.20 5.26 2.85
N ALA A 12 5.42 5.12 3.36
CA ALA A 12 6.25 3.93 3.12
C ALA A 12 5.59 2.63 3.62
N ILE A 13 4.78 2.72 4.67
CA ILE A 13 4.00 1.61 5.22
C ILE A 13 2.74 1.33 4.38
N ILE A 14 1.95 2.37 4.11
CA ILE A 14 0.61 2.20 3.51
C ILE A 14 0.68 1.98 1.99
N PHE A 15 1.63 2.60 1.30
CA PHE A 15 1.67 2.59 -0.16
C PHE A 15 1.86 1.18 -0.74
N PRO A 16 2.80 0.33 -0.27
CA PRO A 16 2.89 -1.05 -0.74
C PRO A 16 1.63 -1.87 -0.47
N ALA A 17 1.01 -1.70 0.70
CA ALA A 17 -0.22 -2.40 1.07
C ALA A 17 -1.40 -1.99 0.18
N TRP A 18 -1.53 -0.69 -0.09
CA TRP A 18 -2.50 -0.17 -1.06
C TRP A 18 -2.27 -0.76 -2.45
N MET A 19 -1.03 -0.76 -2.95
CA MET A 19 -0.70 -1.35 -4.26
C MET A 19 -1.09 -2.83 -4.34
N LYS A 20 -0.78 -3.63 -3.30
CA LYS A 20 -1.21 -5.03 -3.21
C LYS A 20 -2.73 -5.20 -3.20
N TYR A 21 -3.46 -4.24 -2.66
CA TYR A 21 -4.92 -4.27 -2.65
C TYR A 21 -5.51 -3.97 -4.04
N VAL A 22 -4.93 -3.01 -4.77
CA VAL A 22 -5.54 -2.45 -5.98
C VAL A 22 -4.98 -2.95 -7.31
N TYR A 23 -3.83 -3.66 -7.32
CA TYR A 23 -3.12 -3.93 -8.57
C TYR A 23 -3.93 -4.68 -9.63
N LYS A 24 -4.87 -5.54 -9.20
CA LYS A 24 -5.73 -6.30 -10.11
C LYS A 24 -6.70 -5.44 -10.91
N HIS A 25 -6.96 -4.21 -10.48
CA HIS A 25 -7.84 -3.29 -11.22
C HIS A 25 -7.23 -2.82 -12.55
N ASP A 26 -5.91 -2.66 -12.61
CA ASP A 26 -5.18 -2.31 -13.84
C ASP A 26 -3.77 -2.91 -13.76
N ILE A 27 -3.70 -4.23 -13.92
CA ILE A 27 -2.45 -4.99 -13.79
C ILE A 27 -1.35 -4.46 -14.73
N ASN A 28 -1.71 -4.01 -15.93
CA ASN A 28 -0.77 -3.49 -16.91
C ASN A 28 -0.07 -2.22 -16.43
N ARG A 29 -0.75 -1.36 -15.66
CA ARG A 29 -0.12 -0.19 -15.03
C ARG A 29 0.95 -0.58 -14.02
N PHE A 30 0.71 -1.64 -13.23
CA PHE A 30 1.67 -2.14 -12.26
C PHE A 30 2.83 -2.89 -12.93
N VAL A 31 2.58 -3.63 -14.01
CA VAL A 31 3.61 -4.22 -14.86
C VAL A 31 4.49 -3.13 -15.47
N GLN A 32 3.90 -2.07 -16.02
CA GLN A 32 4.64 -0.94 -16.57
C GLN A 32 5.52 -0.27 -15.51
N PHE A 33 5.00 -0.08 -14.29
CA PHE A 33 5.78 0.42 -13.15
C PHE A 33 6.96 -0.51 -12.82
N ALA A 34 6.71 -1.82 -12.69
CA ALA A 34 7.73 -2.81 -12.38
C ALA A 34 8.87 -2.81 -13.42
N VAL A 35 8.53 -2.82 -14.71
CA VAL A 35 9.53 -2.86 -15.79
C VAL A 35 10.29 -1.54 -15.90
N ARG A 36 9.58 -0.40 -15.94
CA ARG A 36 10.21 0.89 -16.27
C ARG A 36 10.93 1.56 -15.10
N VAL A 37 10.49 1.30 -13.87
CA VAL A 37 11.05 1.95 -12.66
C VAL A 37 11.99 1.01 -11.92
N TRP A 38 11.67 -0.29 -11.90
CA TRP A 38 12.40 -1.26 -11.10
C TRP A 38 13.18 -2.29 -11.91
N ASP A 39 13.21 -2.17 -13.24
CA ASP A 39 13.93 -3.06 -14.14
C ASP A 39 13.59 -4.54 -13.89
N VAL A 40 12.30 -4.82 -13.69
CA VAL A 40 11.79 -6.19 -13.59
C VAL A 40 11.78 -6.80 -14.99
N ASN A 41 12.47 -7.92 -15.16
CA ASN A 41 12.56 -8.62 -16.43
C ASN A 41 11.21 -9.25 -16.80
N LEU A 42 10.81 -9.10 -18.06
CA LEU A 42 9.61 -9.70 -18.66
C LEU A 42 9.72 -11.21 -18.91
N ALA A 43 10.83 -11.84 -18.54
CA ALA A 43 11.02 -13.29 -18.64
C ALA A 43 9.97 -14.10 -17.85
N TYR A 44 9.24 -13.46 -16.92
CA TYR A 44 8.04 -14.03 -16.31
C TYR A 44 6.85 -13.88 -17.28
N GLU A 45 6.33 -14.98 -17.84
CA GLU A 45 5.12 -14.95 -18.68
C GLU A 45 3.85 -14.50 -17.90
N ASN A 46 3.96 -14.35 -16.58
CA ASN A 46 2.86 -13.97 -15.71
C ASN A 46 2.93 -12.48 -15.31
N LEU A 47 1.96 -11.70 -15.79
CA LEU A 47 1.79 -10.28 -15.46
C LEU A 47 1.62 -10.03 -13.96
N GLU A 48 1.01 -10.97 -13.22
CA GLU A 48 0.79 -10.84 -11.78
C GLU A 48 2.12 -10.91 -11.02
N ASP A 49 3.00 -11.82 -11.42
CA ASP A 49 4.33 -11.96 -10.82
C ASP A 49 5.19 -10.72 -11.09
N ILE A 50 5.13 -10.16 -12.30
CA ILE A 50 5.85 -8.93 -12.65
C ILE A 50 5.35 -7.74 -11.80
N ALA A 51 4.03 -7.57 -11.69
CA ALA A 51 3.44 -6.50 -10.88
C ALA A 51 3.82 -6.62 -9.40
N LEU A 52 3.74 -7.82 -8.84
CA LEU A 52 4.08 -8.10 -7.43
C LEU A 52 5.58 -7.94 -7.17
N GLU A 53 6.46 -8.31 -8.12
CA GLU A 53 7.90 -8.10 -8.01
C GLU A 53 8.26 -6.61 -8.00
N GLY A 54 7.59 -5.78 -8.81
CA GLY A 54 7.76 -4.32 -8.76
C GLY A 54 7.37 -3.73 -7.40
N ILE A 55 6.24 -4.18 -6.82
CA ILE A 55 5.81 -3.77 -5.47
C ILE A 55 6.84 -4.22 -4.42
N ARG A 56 7.37 -5.44 -4.55
CA ARG A 56 8.40 -5.97 -3.65
C ARG A 56 9.68 -5.14 -3.69
N ARG A 57 10.22 -4.83 -4.87
CA ARG A 57 11.44 -4.02 -5.02
C ARG A 57 11.28 -2.61 -4.43
N MET A 58 10.12 -1.97 -4.62
CA MET A 58 9.82 -0.68 -3.99
C MET A 58 9.78 -0.78 -2.45
N THR A 59 9.18 -1.85 -1.92
CA THR A 59 9.13 -2.10 -0.48
C THR A 59 10.54 -2.29 0.10
N GLU A 60 11.37 -3.08 -0.57
CA GLU A 60 12.77 -3.28 -0.16
C GLU A 60 13.59 -1.99 -0.25
N PHE A 61 13.32 -1.14 -1.24
CA PHE A 61 13.97 0.18 -1.32
C PHE A 61 13.64 1.05 -0.10
N PHE A 62 12.36 1.16 0.30
CA PHE A 62 11.98 1.91 1.50
C PHE A 62 12.68 1.39 2.75
N LYS A 63 12.76 0.06 2.90
CA LYS A 63 13.50 -0.57 3.98
C LYS A 63 15.00 -0.26 3.93
N ALA A 64 15.61 -0.31 2.76
CA ALA A 64 17.04 -0.05 2.57
C ALA A 64 17.43 1.39 2.93
N ILE A 65 16.53 2.36 2.74
CA ILE A 65 16.74 3.76 3.14
C ILE A 65 16.30 4.06 4.58
N GLY A 66 15.98 3.03 5.38
CA GLY A 66 15.67 3.17 6.81
C GLY A 66 14.24 3.58 7.13
N LEU A 67 13.31 3.48 6.17
CA LEU A 67 11.88 3.71 6.43
C LEU A 67 11.20 2.42 6.91
N PRO A 68 10.22 2.53 7.83
CA PRO A 68 9.37 1.39 8.18
C PRO A 68 8.48 1.03 7.00
N VAL A 69 8.24 -0.26 6.80
CA VAL A 69 7.37 -0.79 5.74
C VAL A 69 6.17 -1.56 6.29
N THR A 70 6.08 -1.70 7.62
CA THR A 70 4.91 -2.25 8.32
C THR A 70 4.49 -1.35 9.49
N LEU A 71 3.22 -1.43 9.88
CA LEU A 71 2.70 -0.75 11.06
C LEU A 71 3.41 -1.25 12.33
N LYS A 72 3.75 -2.55 12.38
CA LYS A 72 4.50 -3.13 13.51
C LYS A 72 5.89 -2.52 13.66
N GLU A 73 6.63 -2.32 12.56
CA GLU A 73 7.95 -1.66 12.59
C GLU A 73 7.86 -0.21 13.08
N ALA A 74 6.73 0.46 12.87
CA ALA A 74 6.46 1.80 13.38
C ALA A 74 5.90 1.83 14.82
N GLY A 75 5.78 0.67 15.49
CA GLY A 75 5.21 0.59 16.85
C GLY A 75 3.70 0.85 16.91
N ILE A 76 2.99 0.68 15.79
CA ILE A 76 1.55 0.91 15.68
C ILE A 76 0.80 -0.42 15.83
N SER A 77 -0.12 -0.48 16.80
CA SER A 77 -1.00 -1.62 17.05
C SER A 77 -2.20 -1.67 16.08
N ASP A 78 -2.79 -2.87 15.95
CA ASP A 78 -3.93 -3.15 15.07
C ASP A 78 -5.31 -2.92 15.73
N ASP A 79 -5.33 -2.48 16.99
CA ASP A 79 -6.52 -2.21 17.79
C ASP A 79 -7.34 -0.98 17.35
N ARG A 80 -6.75 -0.09 16.54
CA ARG A 80 -7.37 1.19 16.12
C ARG A 80 -7.69 1.30 14.62
N PHE A 81 -7.70 0.19 13.89
CA PHE A 81 -7.98 0.22 12.44
C PHE A 81 -9.38 0.78 12.12
N GLU A 82 -10.38 0.44 12.92
CA GLU A 82 -11.75 0.96 12.80
C GLU A 82 -11.80 2.49 12.96
N GLU A 83 -11.15 3.01 13.99
CA GLU A 83 -11.09 4.46 14.26
C GLU A 83 -10.39 5.21 13.12
N MET A 84 -9.25 4.69 12.67
CA MET A 84 -8.51 5.27 11.54
C MET A 84 -9.31 5.24 10.24
N ALA A 85 -10.03 4.15 9.97
CA ALA A 85 -10.86 4.01 8.78
C ALA A 85 -12.05 4.98 8.83
N ASN A 86 -12.74 5.09 9.96
CA ASN A 86 -13.83 6.06 10.16
C ASN A 86 -13.37 7.50 9.91
N LYS A 87 -12.21 7.90 10.48
CA LYS A 87 -11.65 9.24 10.24
C LYS A 87 -11.31 9.48 8.77
N CYS A 88 -10.86 8.45 8.07
CA CYS A 88 -10.51 8.53 6.65
C CYS A 88 -11.76 8.69 5.76
N THR A 89 -12.83 7.95 6.06
CA THR A 89 -14.04 7.83 5.22
C THR A 89 -15.24 8.59 5.75
N ASP A 90 -15.05 9.50 6.71
CA ASP A 90 -16.13 10.24 7.38
C ASP A 90 -17.23 9.28 7.90
N ASN A 91 -16.83 8.33 8.76
CA ASN A 91 -17.68 7.27 9.29
C ASN A 91 -18.38 6.43 8.19
N GLY A 92 -17.72 6.26 7.04
CA GLY A 92 -18.26 5.53 5.89
C GLY A 92 -19.14 6.37 4.95
N ASN A 93 -19.36 7.67 5.24
CA ASN A 93 -20.19 8.54 4.40
C ASN A 93 -19.52 8.96 3.08
N LYS A 94 -18.20 8.79 2.95
CA LYS A 94 -17.46 9.07 1.71
C LYS A 94 -16.51 7.96 1.33
N LYS A 95 -16.32 7.79 0.02
CA LYS A 95 -15.24 6.99 -0.55
C LYS A 95 -14.05 7.87 -0.89
N ILE A 96 -12.84 7.34 -0.72
CA ILE A 96 -11.58 8.04 -1.01
C ILE A 96 -10.88 7.45 -2.23
N GLY A 97 -9.84 8.13 -2.73
CA GLY A 97 -9.02 7.67 -3.86
C GLY A 97 -9.56 8.09 -5.23
N ASN A 98 -8.65 8.13 -6.21
CA ASN A 98 -8.97 8.47 -7.61
C ASN A 98 -8.69 7.33 -8.59
N PHE A 99 -7.74 6.46 -8.26
CA PHE A 99 -7.47 5.25 -9.06
C PHE A 99 -8.59 4.22 -8.89
N ILE A 100 -8.97 3.94 -7.64
CA ILE A 100 -10.18 3.20 -7.26
C ILE A 100 -10.86 3.99 -6.13
N LYS A 101 -12.20 3.97 -6.10
CA LYS A 101 -12.97 4.51 -4.98
C LYS A 101 -13.02 3.49 -3.85
N LEU A 102 -12.37 3.78 -2.72
CA LEU A 102 -12.22 2.91 -1.56
C LEU A 102 -13.19 3.35 -0.45
N GLY A 103 -13.99 2.42 0.06
CA GLY A 103 -14.85 2.57 1.23
C GLY A 103 -14.10 2.27 2.53
N LYS A 104 -14.86 2.25 3.64
CA LYS A 104 -14.30 2.02 4.98
C LYS A 104 -13.66 0.63 5.09
N GLU A 105 -14.34 -0.39 4.59
CA GLU A 105 -13.89 -1.78 4.64
C GLU A 105 -12.62 -1.99 3.82
N ASP A 106 -12.51 -1.33 2.67
CA ASP A 106 -11.30 -1.35 1.84
C ASP A 106 -10.11 -0.77 2.60
N VAL A 107 -10.31 0.37 3.29
CA VAL A 107 -9.27 1.01 4.11
C VAL A 107 -8.81 0.09 5.25
N ILE A 108 -9.74 -0.61 5.90
CA ILE A 108 -9.41 -1.59 6.94
C ILE A 108 -8.59 -2.76 6.37
N ASN A 109 -8.97 -3.27 5.20
CA ASN A 109 -8.23 -4.35 4.54
C ASN A 109 -6.83 -3.91 4.13
N ILE A 110 -6.65 -2.67 3.69
CA ILE A 110 -5.33 -2.10 3.41
C ILE A 110 -4.49 -2.00 4.70
N TYR A 111 -5.06 -1.57 5.83
CA TYR A 111 -4.32 -1.56 7.10
C TYR A 111 -3.89 -2.98 7.53
N LYS A 112 -4.74 -3.99 7.31
CA LYS A 112 -4.38 -5.39 7.58
C LYS A 112 -3.24 -5.89 6.70
N LEU A 113 -3.19 -5.46 5.43
CA LEU A 113 -2.07 -5.76 4.52
C LEU A 113 -0.77 -5.02 4.88
N ALA A 114 -0.87 -3.91 5.62
CA ALA A 114 0.25 -3.11 6.09
C ALA A 114 0.78 -3.55 7.47
N LYS A 115 0.24 -4.63 8.04
CA LYS A 115 0.60 -5.12 9.37
C LYS A 115 2.05 -5.62 9.46
#